data_AF-A0A670KD93-F1
#
_entry.id   AF-A0A670KD93-F1
#
_cell.length_a   1.000
_cell.length_b   1.000
_cell.length_c   1.000
_cell.angle_alpha   90.00
_cell.angle_beta   90.00
_cell.angle_gamma   90.00
#
_symmetry.space_group_name_H-M   'P 1'
#
loop_
_entity.id
_entity.type
_entity.pdbx_description
1 polymer ?
#
loop_
_entity_poly.entity_id
_entity_poly.type
_entity_poly.pdbx_seq_one_letter_code
_entity_poly.pdbx_strand_id
1 'polypeptide(L)'
;MSYTVNSKCREKDNEFLFLLQKVETQGEFVKVRKRALERLTTEVMQLHDILPKILNYDILENLQKLDAVETIVERKDIEVEQLRMDCEHYKARLEAAQADCMKERKEKLTVRQQLNEAKQQLLQQAEYCTEMGAAVCTLLWSISSNEEAVKSILGSSKAIKFFSIAGQTMESFVRSLSEDIKQQDMDSDESQFVLGLAGIVTNVAALACGREFLVNSNQVLLDTMMQLLGDMKLGCCTKLKVLMLMSLYNVSINVKGLKYISESPGFFPLLWWLLNDPDPEICLHVLRLLQSVILEPDVLTKSAPEIRDSLPLPRIHMLSKSRNADLQILARELLEDLKILESEI
;
A
#
# COMPACT_ATOMS: atom_id res chain seq x y z
N MET A 1 -20.59 -21.11 54.38
CA MET A 1 -20.11 -20.59 55.68
C MET A 1 -20.88 -19.30 55.93
N SER A 2 -21.70 -19.09 56.95
CA SER A 2 -22.23 -19.92 58.04
C SER A 2 -23.53 -19.23 58.43
N TYR A 3 -24.67 -19.92 58.36
CA TYR A 3 -25.97 -19.37 58.76
C TYR A 3 -26.20 -19.68 60.25
N THR A 4 -26.23 -18.64 61.08
CA THR A 4 -26.59 -18.74 62.50
C THR A 4 -28.11 -18.65 62.63
N VAL A 5 -28.82 -19.74 62.33
CA VAL A 5 -30.25 -19.91 62.60
C VAL A 5 -30.41 -21.12 63.49
N ASN A 6 -30.22 -20.94 64.80
CA ASN A 6 -30.74 -21.83 65.85
C ASN A 6 -30.27 -21.35 67.23
N SER A 7 -30.91 -20.33 67.78
CA SER A 7 -30.74 -20.00 69.20
C SER A 7 -32.03 -19.56 69.88
N LYS A 8 -32.94 -18.88 69.16
CA LYS A 8 -34.20 -18.40 69.75
C LYS A 8 -35.28 -19.47 70.00
N CYS A 9 -35.18 -20.66 69.44
CA CYS A 9 -36.14 -21.74 69.71
C CYS A 9 -35.71 -22.71 70.83
N ARG A 10 -34.43 -22.73 71.25
CA ARG A 10 -33.96 -23.61 72.35
C ARG A 10 -33.99 -22.97 73.73
N GLU A 11 -34.01 -21.63 73.82
CA GLU A 11 -34.10 -20.94 75.11
C GLU A 11 -35.50 -21.01 75.73
N LYS A 12 -36.57 -21.07 74.91
CA LYS A 12 -37.94 -21.22 75.43
C LYS A 12 -38.28 -22.64 75.87
N ASP A 13 -37.68 -23.65 75.24
CA ASP A 13 -37.93 -25.07 75.58
C ASP A 13 -37.21 -25.50 76.87
N ASN A 14 -36.06 -24.89 77.19
CA ASN A 14 -35.32 -25.15 78.44
C ASN A 14 -35.91 -24.44 79.67
N GLU A 15 -36.60 -23.30 79.50
CA GLU A 15 -37.34 -22.64 80.58
C GLU A 15 -38.58 -23.45 81.00
N PHE A 16 -39.18 -24.18 80.05
CA PHE A 16 -40.34 -25.05 80.31
C PHE A 16 -39.96 -26.35 81.03
N LEU A 17 -38.79 -26.93 80.75
CA LEU A 17 -38.31 -28.13 81.45
C LEU A 17 -37.79 -27.85 82.86
N PHE A 18 -37.26 -26.65 83.14
CA PHE A 18 -36.74 -26.31 84.48
C PHE A 18 -37.86 -26.03 85.49
N LEU A 19 -39.06 -25.69 85.03
CA LEU A 19 -40.25 -25.50 85.87
C LEU A 19 -40.99 -26.81 86.20
N LEU A 20 -40.63 -27.93 85.57
CA LEU A 20 -41.36 -29.21 85.67
C LEU A 20 -40.68 -30.30 86.52
N GLN A 21 -39.50 -30.05 87.10
CA GLN A 21 -38.75 -31.08 87.82
C GLN A 21 -38.48 -30.80 89.31
N LYS A 22 -39.27 -29.93 89.95
CA LYS A 22 -39.24 -29.79 91.42
C LYS A 22 -40.57 -29.41 92.04
N VAL A 23 -41.63 -30.13 91.66
CA VAL A 23 -42.86 -30.23 92.47
C VAL A 23 -43.28 -31.70 92.49
N GLU A 24 -42.44 -32.53 93.11
CA GLU A 24 -42.89 -33.82 93.60
C GLU A 24 -43.47 -33.60 95.00
N THR A 25 -44.79 -33.77 95.07
CA THR A 25 -45.52 -34.24 96.25
C THR A 25 -45.59 -33.32 97.48
N GLN A 26 -46.23 -32.17 97.30
CA GLN A 26 -47.49 -31.95 98.02
C GLN A 26 -48.52 -31.57 96.95
N GLY A 27 -49.59 -32.34 96.80
CA GLY A 27 -50.65 -31.98 95.87
C GLY A 27 -51.26 -30.65 96.27
N GLU A 28 -50.78 -29.54 95.71
CA GLU A 28 -51.50 -28.27 95.72
C GLU A 28 -52.71 -28.44 94.80
N PHE A 29 -53.77 -29.04 95.35
CA PHE A 29 -55.07 -28.98 94.74
C PHE A 29 -55.55 -27.53 94.80
N VAL A 30 -55.35 -26.79 93.71
CA VAL A 30 -55.99 -25.49 93.53
C VAL A 30 -57.50 -25.75 93.47
N LYS A 31 -58.22 -25.31 94.51
CA LYS A 31 -59.67 -25.49 94.62
C LYS A 31 -60.36 -24.56 93.63
N VAL A 32 -60.44 -24.98 92.38
CA VAL A 32 -61.15 -24.26 91.33
C VAL A 32 -62.64 -24.43 91.57
N ARG A 33 -63.39 -23.32 91.56
CA ARG A 33 -64.85 -23.38 91.60
C ARG A 33 -65.31 -24.23 90.41
N LYS A 34 -66.04 -25.31 90.64
CA LYS A 34 -66.56 -26.21 89.61
C LYS A 34 -67.15 -25.47 88.40
N ARG A 35 -67.91 -24.39 88.65
CA ARG A 35 -68.48 -23.50 87.62
C ARG A 35 -67.45 -22.84 86.70
N ALA A 36 -66.25 -22.52 87.19
CA ALA A 36 -65.19 -21.91 86.40
C ALA A 36 -64.52 -22.93 85.47
N LEU A 37 -64.31 -24.16 85.95
CA LEU A 37 -63.79 -25.26 85.13
C LEU A 37 -64.82 -25.69 84.07
N GLU A 38 -66.10 -25.75 84.43
CA GLU A 38 -67.20 -26.00 83.51
C GLU A 38 -67.29 -24.89 82.45
N ARG A 39 -67.17 -23.61 82.84
CA ARG A 39 -67.11 -22.48 81.88
C ARG A 39 -65.97 -22.61 80.89
N LEU A 40 -64.75 -22.85 81.38
CA LEU A 40 -63.59 -23.03 80.51
C LEU A 40 -63.79 -24.22 79.57
N THR A 41 -64.37 -25.32 80.07
CA THR A 41 -64.69 -26.49 79.24
C THR A 41 -65.70 -26.14 78.16
N THR A 42 -66.76 -25.39 78.48
CA THR A 42 -67.74 -24.92 77.48
C THR A 42 -67.14 -23.90 76.50
N GLU A 43 -66.28 -22.99 76.93
CA GLU A 43 -65.60 -22.04 76.05
C GLU A 43 -64.64 -22.77 75.09
N VAL A 44 -63.89 -23.76 75.60
CA VAL A 44 -63.02 -24.62 74.77
C VAL A 44 -63.84 -25.48 73.81
N MET A 45 -64.97 -26.05 74.25
CA MET A 45 -65.88 -26.79 73.37
C MET A 45 -66.55 -25.90 72.32
N GLN A 46 -66.95 -24.68 72.68
CA GLN A 46 -67.50 -23.69 71.75
C GLN A 46 -66.45 -23.30 70.71
N LEU A 47 -65.21 -23.04 71.14
CA LEU A 47 -64.10 -22.79 70.22
C LEU A 47 -63.86 -23.99 69.30
N HIS A 48 -63.88 -25.21 69.83
CA HIS A 48 -63.75 -26.43 69.05
C HIS A 48 -64.88 -26.62 68.01
N ASP A 49 -66.12 -26.23 68.34
CA ASP A 49 -67.27 -26.31 67.44
C ASP A 49 -67.33 -25.17 66.41
N ILE A 50 -66.79 -24.01 66.74
CA ILE A 50 -66.85 -22.80 65.92
C ILE A 50 -65.64 -22.70 64.98
N LEU A 51 -64.43 -23.07 65.42
CA LEU A 51 -63.21 -22.96 64.61
C LEU A 51 -63.35 -23.65 63.24
N PRO A 52 -63.82 -24.90 63.11
CA PRO A 52 -63.92 -25.58 61.82
C PRO A 52 -64.98 -24.98 60.89
N LYS A 53 -66.01 -24.31 61.45
CA LYS A 53 -67.05 -23.62 60.67
C LYS A 53 -66.56 -22.29 60.12
N ILE A 54 -65.62 -21.65 60.81
CA ILE A 54 -64.97 -20.42 60.35
C ILE A 54 -63.78 -20.75 59.43
N LEU A 55 -62.92 -21.68 59.83
CA LEU A 55 -61.81 -22.23 59.03
C LEU A 55 -62.32 -23.32 58.10
N ASN A 56 -63.14 -22.94 57.12
CA ASN A 56 -63.54 -23.85 56.06
C ASN A 56 -62.38 -24.08 55.07
N TYR A 57 -62.39 -25.23 54.40
CA TYR A 57 -61.44 -25.62 53.37
C TYR A 57 -61.25 -24.51 52.32
N ASP A 58 -62.33 -23.84 51.89
CA ASP A 58 -62.28 -22.75 50.91
C ASP A 58 -61.42 -21.56 51.38
N ILE A 59 -61.42 -21.23 52.67
CA ILE A 59 -60.61 -20.13 53.23
C ILE A 59 -59.14 -20.54 53.28
N LEU A 60 -58.85 -21.77 53.69
CA LEU A 60 -57.50 -22.34 53.69
C LEU A 60 -56.93 -22.44 52.27
N GLU A 61 -57.74 -22.88 51.30
CA GLU A 61 -57.36 -22.95 49.88
C GLU A 61 -57.11 -21.55 49.29
N ASN A 62 -57.93 -20.56 49.65
CA ASN A 62 -57.72 -19.17 49.23
C ASN A 62 -56.46 -18.55 49.85
N LEU A 63 -56.12 -18.86 51.11
CA LEU A 63 -54.86 -18.43 51.73
C LEU A 63 -53.64 -19.06 51.04
N GLN A 64 -53.71 -20.34 50.67
CA GLN A 64 -52.66 -21.01 49.90
C GLN A 64 -52.51 -20.41 48.49
N LYS A 65 -53.62 -20.08 47.82
CA LYS A 65 -53.61 -19.38 46.53
C LYS A 65 -53.04 -17.97 46.67
N LEU A 66 -53.36 -17.26 47.75
CA LEU A 66 -52.84 -15.92 48.03
C LEU A 66 -51.33 -15.94 48.25
N ASP A 67 -50.83 -16.88 49.05
CA ASP A 67 -49.39 -17.10 49.29
C ASP A 67 -48.63 -17.45 47.98
N ALA A 68 -49.25 -18.29 47.13
CA ALA A 68 -48.71 -18.60 45.81
C ALA A 68 -48.67 -17.36 44.89
N VAL A 69 -49.70 -16.51 44.94
CA VAL A 69 -49.75 -15.25 44.17
C VAL A 69 -48.73 -14.25 44.71
N GLU A 70 -48.59 -14.12 46.03
CA GLU A 70 -47.59 -13.25 46.68
C GLU A 70 -46.17 -13.65 46.24
N THR A 71 -45.85 -14.95 46.28
CA THR A 71 -44.56 -15.47 45.79
C THR A 71 -44.34 -15.23 44.28
N ILE A 72 -45.41 -15.16 43.48
CA ILE A 72 -45.32 -14.81 42.05
C ILE A 72 -45.07 -13.31 41.89
N VAL A 73 -45.75 -12.47 42.66
CA VAL A 73 -45.58 -11.01 42.64
C VAL A 73 -44.15 -10.64 43.05
N GLU A 74 -43.62 -11.20 44.14
CA GLU A 74 -42.25 -10.95 44.57
C GLU A 74 -41.22 -11.32 43.49
N ARG A 75 -41.40 -12.48 42.82
CA ARG A 75 -40.54 -12.88 41.71
C ARG A 75 -40.65 -11.94 40.51
N LYS A 76 -41.86 -11.47 40.21
CA LYS A 76 -42.10 -10.52 39.13
C LYS A 76 -41.51 -9.15 39.43
N ASP A 77 -41.54 -8.69 40.68
CA ASP A 77 -40.91 -7.44 41.10
C ASP A 77 -39.39 -7.49 40.94
N ILE A 78 -38.75 -8.62 41.29
CA ILE A 78 -37.32 -8.84 41.04
C ILE A 78 -37.01 -8.84 39.54
N GLU A 79 -37.84 -9.51 38.72
CA GLU A 79 -37.68 -9.55 37.27
C GLU A 79 -37.82 -8.15 36.64
N VAL A 80 -38.80 -7.36 37.09
CA VAL A 80 -39.01 -5.98 36.64
C VAL A 80 -37.82 -5.10 37.00
N GLU A 81 -37.29 -5.20 38.22
CA GLU A 81 -36.13 -4.41 38.62
C GLU A 81 -34.87 -4.81 37.85
N GLN A 82 -34.68 -6.11 37.58
CA GLN A 82 -33.58 -6.58 36.74
C GLN A 82 -33.69 -6.03 35.31
N LEU A 83 -34.88 -6.12 34.70
CA LEU A 83 -35.12 -5.59 33.35
C LEU A 83 -34.92 -4.07 33.29
N ARG A 84 -35.28 -3.35 34.35
CA ARG A 84 -35.05 -1.92 34.47
C ARG A 84 -33.55 -1.60 34.49
N MET A 85 -32.77 -2.30 35.30
CA MET A 85 -31.31 -2.15 35.34
C MET A 85 -30.67 -2.44 33.99
N ASP A 86 -31.12 -3.51 33.30
CA ASP A 86 -30.62 -3.87 31.97
C ASP A 86 -30.96 -2.79 30.94
N CYS A 87 -32.17 -2.22 30.99
CA CYS A 87 -32.57 -1.12 30.10
C CYS A 87 -31.70 0.13 30.31
N GLU A 88 -31.40 0.49 31.57
CA GLU A 88 -30.50 1.61 31.88
C GLU A 88 -29.07 1.33 31.38
N HIS A 89 -28.58 0.10 31.55
CA HIS A 89 -27.27 -0.31 31.03
C HIS A 89 -27.18 -0.24 29.50
N TYR A 90 -28.17 -0.80 28.79
CA TYR A 90 -28.20 -0.76 27.32
C TYR A 90 -28.36 0.66 26.79
N LYS A 91 -29.15 1.51 27.47
CA LYS A 91 -29.29 2.92 27.12
C LYS A 91 -27.95 3.66 27.23
N ALA A 92 -27.24 3.49 28.35
CA ALA A 92 -25.92 4.08 28.53
C ALA A 92 -24.91 3.61 27.47
N ARG A 93 -24.92 2.32 27.12
CA ARG A 93 -24.06 1.78 26.05
C ARG A 93 -24.42 2.31 24.67
N LEU A 94 -25.69 2.48 24.37
CA LEU A 94 -26.14 3.06 23.11
C LEU A 94 -25.70 4.51 22.99
N GLU A 95 -25.87 5.31 24.05
CA GLU A 95 -25.44 6.71 24.10
C GLU A 95 -23.92 6.84 23.92
N ALA A 96 -23.13 5.99 24.57
CA ALA A 96 -21.67 5.95 24.40
C ALA A 96 -21.27 5.60 22.95
N ALA A 97 -21.87 4.55 22.38
CA ALA A 97 -21.60 4.15 20.99
C ALA A 97 -22.02 5.22 19.98
N GLN A 98 -23.12 5.95 20.24
CA GLN A 98 -23.54 7.08 19.40
C GLN A 98 -22.55 8.24 19.47
N ALA A 99 -22.05 8.57 20.67
CA ALA A 99 -21.04 9.61 20.85
C ALA A 99 -19.74 9.26 20.11
N ASP A 100 -19.28 8.01 20.23
CA ASP A 100 -18.09 7.52 19.54
C ASP A 100 -18.28 7.54 18.02
N CYS A 101 -19.42 7.08 17.50
CA CYS A 101 -19.73 7.11 16.07
C CYS A 101 -19.75 8.56 15.52
N MET A 102 -20.31 9.50 16.27
CA MET A 102 -20.31 10.92 15.88
C MET A 102 -18.90 11.52 15.88
N LYS A 103 -18.07 11.15 16.86
CA LYS A 103 -16.67 11.56 16.94
C LYS A 103 -15.87 11.01 15.75
N GLU A 104 -15.95 9.70 15.49
CA GLU A 104 -15.29 9.05 14.36
C GLU A 104 -15.73 9.64 13.02
N ARG A 105 -17.03 9.94 12.86
CA ARG A 105 -17.54 10.58 11.63
C ARG A 105 -16.93 11.96 11.42
N LYS A 106 -16.77 12.75 12.49
CA LYS A 106 -16.14 14.07 12.42
C LYS A 106 -14.66 13.96 12.05
N GLU A 107 -13.93 13.06 12.71
CA GLU A 107 -12.51 12.81 12.43
C GLU A 107 -12.30 12.32 10.99
N LYS A 108 -13.14 11.40 10.50
CA LYS A 108 -13.11 10.91 9.12
C LYS A 108 -13.31 12.04 8.09
N LEU A 109 -14.20 12.99 8.36
CA LEU A 109 -14.39 14.16 7.49
C LEU A 109 -13.15 15.06 7.47
N THR A 110 -12.56 15.32 8.64
CA THR A 110 -11.32 16.12 8.76
C THR A 110 -10.16 15.47 8.02
N VAL A 111 -9.91 14.17 8.21
CA VAL A 111 -8.84 13.44 7.52
C VAL A 111 -9.07 13.43 6.01
N ARG A 112 -10.31 13.25 5.55
CA ARG A 112 -10.63 13.27 4.12
C ARG A 112 -10.38 14.65 3.50
N GLN A 113 -10.64 15.72 4.24
CA GLN A 113 -10.33 17.07 3.79
C GLN A 113 -8.81 17.26 3.66
N GLN A 114 -8.04 16.89 4.69
CA GLN A 114 -6.58 16.99 4.66
C GLN A 114 -5.96 16.15 3.53
N LEU A 115 -6.48 14.96 3.26
CA LEU A 115 -6.03 14.13 2.14
C LEU A 115 -6.29 14.80 0.79
N ASN A 116 -7.45 15.45 0.62
CA ASN A 116 -7.76 16.18 -0.61
C ASN A 116 -6.85 17.39 -0.78
N GLU A 117 -6.59 18.16 0.28
CA GLU A 117 -5.67 19.30 0.27
C GLU A 117 -4.24 18.84 -0.07
N ALA A 118 -3.74 17.79 0.57
CA ALA A 118 -2.42 17.21 0.27
C ALA A 118 -2.34 16.70 -1.17
N LYS A 119 -3.40 16.06 -1.69
CA LYS A 119 -3.46 15.62 -3.09
C LYS A 119 -3.38 16.79 -4.07
N GLN A 120 -4.09 17.88 -3.80
CA GLN A 120 -4.04 19.09 -4.63
C GLN A 120 -2.64 19.73 -4.60
N GLN A 121 -2.02 19.82 -3.43
CA GLN A 121 -0.65 20.35 -3.29
C GLN A 121 0.36 19.50 -4.06
N LEU A 122 0.26 18.17 -4.00
CA LEU A 122 1.14 17.27 -4.75
C LEU A 122 0.98 17.41 -6.27
N LEU A 123 -0.26 17.55 -6.76
CA LEU A 123 -0.51 17.78 -8.19
C LEU A 123 0.10 19.11 -8.66
N GLN A 124 -0.13 20.18 -7.91
CA GLN A 124 0.45 21.49 -8.21
C GLN A 124 1.98 21.46 -8.18
N GLN A 125 2.59 20.73 -7.23
CA GLN A 125 4.04 20.58 -7.17
C GLN A 125 4.58 19.77 -8.36
N ALA A 126 3.87 18.71 -8.78
CA ALA A 126 4.26 17.92 -9.94
C ALA A 126 4.21 18.74 -11.24
N GLU A 127 3.14 19.50 -11.46
CA GLU A 127 3.00 20.42 -12.59
C GLU A 127 4.13 21.47 -12.59
N TYR A 128 4.33 22.14 -11.45
CA TYR A 128 5.39 23.15 -11.30
C TYR A 128 6.79 22.58 -11.55
N CYS A 129 7.11 21.40 -10.99
CA CYS A 129 8.41 20.76 -11.20
C CYS A 129 8.62 20.36 -12.66
N THR A 130 7.56 19.97 -13.36
CA THR A 130 7.60 19.61 -14.78
C THR A 130 7.84 20.83 -15.65
N GLU A 131 7.04 21.90 -15.47
CA GLU A 131 7.21 23.18 -16.19
C GLU A 131 8.61 23.78 -15.96
N MET A 132 9.06 23.81 -14.69
CA MET A 132 10.41 24.26 -14.35
C MET A 132 11.48 23.37 -15.00
N GLY A 133 11.31 22.05 -14.91
CA GLY A 133 12.22 21.07 -15.50
C GLY A 133 12.36 21.27 -17.01
N ALA A 134 11.24 21.45 -17.72
CA ALA A 134 11.20 21.72 -19.14
C ALA A 134 11.96 23.00 -19.50
N ALA A 135 11.66 24.11 -18.83
CA ALA A 135 12.29 25.39 -19.08
C ALA A 135 13.81 25.35 -18.82
N VAL A 136 14.23 24.84 -17.65
CA VAL A 136 15.65 24.80 -17.26
C VAL A 136 16.43 23.82 -18.14
N CYS A 137 15.88 22.65 -18.45
CA CYS A 137 16.58 21.67 -19.28
C CYS A 137 16.67 22.11 -20.74
N THR A 138 15.69 22.85 -21.26
CA THR A 138 15.78 23.45 -22.60
C THR A 138 16.93 24.46 -22.68
N LEU A 139 17.05 25.34 -21.69
CA LEU A 139 18.16 26.30 -21.61
C LEU A 139 19.51 25.59 -21.44
N LEU A 140 19.58 24.62 -20.54
CA LEU A 140 20.81 23.89 -20.25
C LEU A 140 21.23 23.01 -21.44
N TRP A 141 20.28 22.43 -22.18
CA TRP A 141 20.56 21.74 -23.42
C TRP A 141 21.21 22.69 -24.43
N SER A 142 20.62 23.87 -24.66
CA SER A 142 21.21 24.87 -25.57
C SER A 142 22.63 25.25 -25.16
N ILE A 143 22.88 25.51 -23.87
CA ILE A 143 24.18 25.96 -23.37
C ILE A 143 25.21 24.82 -23.36
N SER A 144 24.78 23.57 -23.15
CA SER A 144 25.66 22.40 -23.17
C SER A 144 26.27 22.09 -24.53
N SER A 145 25.86 22.77 -25.61
CA SER A 145 26.56 22.74 -26.90
C SER A 145 27.96 23.39 -26.84
N ASN A 146 28.23 24.18 -25.80
CA ASN A 146 29.52 24.83 -25.56
C ASN A 146 30.41 23.96 -24.64
N GLU A 147 31.64 23.70 -25.08
CA GLU A 147 32.60 22.86 -24.34
C GLU A 147 32.94 23.38 -22.94
N GLU A 148 33.13 24.70 -22.78
CA GLU A 148 33.47 25.30 -21.48
C GLU A 148 32.31 25.23 -20.49
N ALA A 149 31.08 25.32 -21.00
CA ALA A 149 29.90 25.09 -20.18
C ALA A 149 29.84 23.64 -19.68
N VAL A 150 30.10 22.67 -20.56
CA VAL A 150 30.14 21.25 -20.15
C VAL A 150 31.25 20.99 -19.13
N LYS A 151 32.46 21.52 -19.33
CA LYS A 151 33.53 21.42 -18.32
C LYS A 151 33.10 21.98 -16.96
N SER A 152 32.40 23.12 -16.96
CA SER A 152 31.87 23.73 -15.74
C SER A 152 30.78 22.87 -15.07
N ILE A 153 29.88 22.28 -15.87
CA ILE A 153 28.84 21.36 -15.38
C ILE A 153 29.48 20.12 -14.74
N LEU A 154 30.45 19.50 -15.42
CA LEU A 154 31.11 18.27 -14.95
C LEU A 154 32.05 18.51 -13.76
N GLY A 155 32.63 19.71 -13.65
CA GLY A 155 33.42 20.12 -12.48
C GLY A 155 32.59 20.39 -11.23
N SER A 156 31.26 20.46 -11.34
CA SER A 156 30.36 20.68 -10.20
C SER A 156 30.22 19.44 -9.32
N SER A 157 30.19 19.64 -7.99
CA SER A 157 29.89 18.57 -7.02
C SER A 157 28.48 17.97 -7.17
N LYS A 158 27.62 18.60 -7.98
CA LYS A 158 26.26 18.13 -8.27
C LYS A 158 26.15 17.33 -9.58
N ALA A 159 27.21 17.21 -10.37
CA ALA A 159 27.17 16.56 -11.68
C ALA A 159 26.61 15.13 -11.60
N ILE A 160 27.18 14.27 -10.75
CA ILE A 160 26.73 12.88 -10.59
C ILE A 160 25.26 12.81 -10.19
N LYS A 161 24.83 13.65 -9.24
CA LYS A 161 23.43 13.70 -8.80
C LYS A 161 22.50 14.16 -9.93
N PHE A 162 22.89 15.17 -10.70
CA PHE A 162 22.11 15.67 -11.83
C PHE A 162 21.87 14.57 -12.87
N PHE A 163 22.93 13.88 -13.31
CA PHE A 163 22.82 12.82 -14.32
C PHE A 163 22.13 11.56 -13.78
N SER A 164 22.24 11.27 -12.47
CA SER A 164 21.45 10.21 -11.84
C SER A 164 19.94 10.53 -11.85
N ILE A 165 19.57 11.78 -11.53
CA ILE A 165 18.17 12.24 -11.63
C ILE A 165 17.73 12.20 -13.10
N ALA A 166 18.57 12.60 -14.05
CA ALA A 166 18.25 12.55 -15.47
C ALA A 166 17.85 11.13 -15.91
N GLY A 167 18.63 10.12 -15.51
CA GLY A 167 18.31 8.71 -15.76
C GLY A 167 16.97 8.30 -15.16
N GLN A 168 16.74 8.59 -13.87
CA GLN A 168 15.49 8.27 -13.18
C GLN A 168 14.26 8.96 -13.77
N THR A 169 14.40 10.21 -14.21
CA THR A 169 13.33 10.96 -14.86
C THR A 169 12.98 10.35 -16.22
N MET A 170 13.99 10.01 -17.04
CA MET A 170 13.75 9.30 -18.31
C MET A 170 13.09 7.94 -18.08
N GLU A 171 13.55 7.19 -17.07
CA GLU A 171 12.98 5.89 -16.71
C GLU A 171 11.53 5.99 -16.24
N SER A 172 11.22 6.96 -15.37
CA SER A 172 9.87 7.21 -14.89
C SER A 172 8.94 7.61 -16.04
N PHE A 173 9.41 8.42 -16.98
CA PHE A 173 8.64 8.80 -18.15
C PHE A 173 8.34 7.62 -19.06
N VAL A 174 9.34 6.80 -19.40
CA VAL A 174 9.12 5.63 -20.25
C VAL A 174 8.16 4.64 -19.60
N ARG A 175 8.24 4.44 -18.27
CA ARG A 175 7.31 3.57 -17.52
C ARG A 175 5.88 4.11 -17.45
N SER A 176 5.68 5.42 -17.51
CA SER A 176 4.35 6.02 -17.46
C SER A 176 3.64 6.05 -18.81
N LEU A 177 4.36 5.75 -19.91
CA LEU A 177 3.75 5.63 -21.24
C LEU A 177 2.71 4.50 -21.25
N SER A 178 1.46 4.84 -21.52
CA SER A 178 0.38 3.88 -21.67
C SER A 178 0.55 3.06 -22.96
N GLU A 179 0.00 1.83 -22.98
CA GLU A 179 0.00 0.97 -24.16
C GLU A 179 -0.81 1.56 -25.34
N ASP A 180 -1.71 2.52 -25.07
CA ASP A 180 -2.51 3.25 -26.05
C ASP A 180 -1.74 4.47 -26.61
N ILE A 181 -0.73 4.16 -27.42
CA ILE A 181 0.28 5.10 -27.95
C ILE A 181 -0.27 6.05 -29.04
N LYS A 182 -1.59 6.16 -29.20
CA LYS A 182 -2.18 6.92 -30.31
C LYS A 182 -2.15 8.45 -30.14
N GLN A 183 -1.77 8.95 -28.97
CA GLN A 183 -1.73 10.38 -28.67
C GLN A 183 -0.54 10.73 -27.77
N GLN A 184 0.70 10.52 -28.25
CA GLN A 184 1.84 11.19 -27.63
C GLN A 184 1.79 12.68 -28.00
N ASP A 185 1.36 13.51 -27.05
CA ASP A 185 1.58 14.95 -27.12
C ASP A 185 3.07 15.23 -26.83
N MET A 186 3.87 15.17 -27.89
CA MET A 186 5.30 15.42 -27.83
C MET A 186 5.64 16.88 -27.50
N ASP A 187 4.64 17.77 -27.49
CA ASP A 187 4.78 19.18 -27.15
C ASP A 187 4.42 19.48 -25.68
N SER A 188 4.07 18.44 -24.90
CA SER A 188 3.91 18.56 -23.45
C SER A 188 5.20 18.95 -22.72
N ASP A 189 5.08 19.66 -21.60
CA ASP A 189 6.22 20.01 -20.76
C ASP A 189 6.96 18.77 -20.23
N GLU A 190 6.26 17.67 -19.95
CA GLU A 190 6.88 16.39 -19.58
C GLU A 190 7.82 15.88 -20.69
N SER A 191 7.34 15.87 -21.93
CA SER A 191 8.13 15.48 -23.10
C SER A 191 9.32 16.41 -23.30
N GLN A 192 9.12 17.73 -23.22
CA GLN A 192 10.20 18.71 -23.37
C GLN A 192 11.25 18.60 -22.26
N PHE A 193 10.82 18.34 -21.02
CA PHE A 193 11.74 18.11 -19.90
C PHE A 193 12.61 16.88 -20.14
N VAL A 194 12.00 15.75 -20.53
CA VAL A 194 12.70 14.48 -20.77
C VAL A 194 13.63 14.58 -21.99
N LEU A 195 13.18 15.20 -23.08
CA LEU A 195 14.00 15.45 -24.26
C LEU A 195 15.15 16.42 -23.96
N GLY A 196 14.92 17.45 -23.14
CA GLY A 196 15.96 18.36 -22.67
C GLY A 196 17.05 17.64 -21.90
N LEU A 197 16.68 16.73 -20.99
CA LEU A 197 17.64 15.89 -20.26
C LEU A 197 18.45 14.99 -21.20
N ALA A 198 17.79 14.26 -22.09
CA ALA A 198 18.47 13.40 -23.07
C ALA A 198 19.38 14.20 -24.01
N GLY A 199 18.96 15.41 -24.40
CA GLY A 199 19.72 16.34 -25.22
C GLY A 199 20.98 16.86 -24.53
N ILE A 200 20.91 17.20 -23.24
CA ILE A 200 22.08 17.56 -22.43
C ILE A 200 23.08 16.41 -22.40
N VAL A 201 22.62 15.17 -22.15
CA VAL A 201 23.49 13.99 -22.14
C VAL A 201 24.13 13.78 -23.52
N THR A 202 23.38 14.00 -24.60
CA THR A 202 23.89 13.88 -25.97
C THR A 202 25.04 14.84 -26.24
N ASN A 203 24.87 16.12 -25.86
CA ASN A 203 25.91 17.14 -25.99
C ASN A 203 27.13 16.86 -25.12
N VAL A 204 26.92 16.37 -23.88
CA VAL A 204 28.01 15.97 -22.99
C VAL A 204 28.79 14.81 -23.59
N ALA A 205 28.12 13.78 -24.12
CA ALA A 205 28.75 12.65 -24.77
C ALA A 205 29.54 13.05 -26.03
N ALA A 206 29.17 14.13 -26.71
CA ALA A 206 29.90 14.63 -27.87
C ALA A 206 31.33 15.11 -27.52
N LEU A 207 31.59 15.45 -26.26
CA LEU A 207 32.88 15.97 -25.80
C LEU A 207 33.71 14.89 -25.10
N ALA A 208 35.04 14.96 -25.26
CA ALA A 208 35.96 13.96 -24.71
C ALA A 208 35.88 13.82 -23.18
N CYS A 209 35.86 14.95 -22.46
CA CYS A 209 35.71 14.96 -21.00
C CYS A 209 34.35 14.41 -20.54
N GLY A 210 33.30 14.62 -21.34
CA GLY A 210 31.97 14.07 -21.05
C GLY A 210 31.91 12.56 -21.25
N ARG A 211 32.52 12.02 -22.31
CA ARG A 211 32.66 10.57 -22.49
C ARG A 211 33.40 9.93 -21.33
N GLU A 212 34.52 10.53 -20.92
CA GLU A 212 35.30 10.04 -19.78
C GLU A 212 34.47 10.05 -18.48
N PHE A 213 33.73 11.13 -18.23
CA PHE A 213 32.82 11.22 -17.08
C PHE A 213 31.73 10.14 -17.11
N LEU A 214 31.05 9.95 -18.24
CA LEU A 214 29.96 8.98 -18.38
C LEU A 214 30.47 7.55 -18.11
N VAL A 215 31.61 7.18 -18.71
CA VAL A 215 32.17 5.83 -18.61
C VAL A 215 32.82 5.57 -17.24
N ASN A 216 33.33 6.58 -16.54
CA ASN A 216 34.01 6.38 -15.25
C ASN A 216 33.11 6.61 -14.03
N SER A 217 32.17 7.55 -14.13
CA SER A 217 31.44 8.09 -12.99
C SER A 217 29.92 7.95 -13.11
N ASN A 218 29.40 7.60 -14.29
CA ASN A 218 27.95 7.48 -14.50
C ASN A 218 27.54 6.37 -15.47
N GLN A 219 28.14 5.20 -15.29
CA GLN A 219 27.83 3.98 -16.03
C GLN A 219 26.35 3.59 -15.94
N VAL A 220 25.74 3.80 -14.77
CA VAL A 220 24.31 3.55 -14.53
C VAL A 220 23.43 4.28 -15.54
N LEU A 221 23.75 5.53 -15.91
CA LEU A 221 22.99 6.26 -16.91
C LEU A 221 23.06 5.61 -18.30
N LEU A 222 24.22 5.07 -18.69
CA LEU A 222 24.38 4.35 -19.96
C LEU A 222 23.57 3.05 -19.96
N ASP A 223 23.60 2.32 -18.85
CA ASP A 223 22.80 1.10 -18.67
C ASP A 223 21.31 1.41 -18.74
N THR A 224 20.88 2.48 -18.06
CA THR A 224 19.50 2.97 -18.13
C THR A 224 19.12 3.32 -19.56
N MET A 225 19.95 4.07 -20.31
CA MET A 225 19.65 4.39 -21.71
C MET A 225 19.49 3.14 -22.59
N MET A 226 20.37 2.15 -22.46
CA MET A 226 20.25 0.89 -23.20
C MET A 226 18.97 0.12 -22.83
N GLN A 227 18.64 0.06 -21.53
CA GLN A 227 17.41 -0.58 -21.06
C GLN A 227 16.16 0.13 -21.62
N LEU A 228 16.09 1.46 -21.49
CA LEU A 228 14.93 2.24 -21.95
C LEU A 228 14.72 2.16 -23.46
N LEU A 229 15.81 2.08 -24.24
CA LEU A 229 15.73 1.84 -25.67
C LEU A 229 15.03 0.51 -26.01
N GLY A 230 15.22 -0.53 -25.18
CA GLY A 230 14.55 -1.82 -25.34
C GLY A 230 13.12 -1.85 -24.80
N ASP A 231 12.81 -1.06 -23.78
CA ASP A 231 11.48 -0.99 -23.15
C ASP A 231 10.47 -0.22 -24.02
N MET A 232 10.91 0.81 -24.76
CA MET A 232 10.05 1.63 -25.62
C MET A 232 9.68 0.92 -26.92
N LYS A 233 8.39 0.72 -27.23
CA LYS A 233 7.91 0.10 -28.49
C LYS A 233 8.51 0.72 -29.78
N LEU A 234 8.68 -0.09 -30.83
CA LEU A 234 9.10 0.37 -32.16
C LEU A 234 8.14 1.42 -32.75
N GLY A 235 8.70 2.46 -33.38
CA GLY A 235 7.93 3.55 -33.99
C GLY A 235 7.33 4.54 -32.99
N CYS A 236 7.74 4.48 -31.72
CA CYS A 236 7.28 5.35 -30.65
C CYS A 236 8.46 6.06 -30.00
N CYS A 237 8.22 7.23 -29.39
CA CYS A 237 9.25 8.02 -28.72
C CYS A 237 10.48 8.33 -29.62
N THR A 238 10.29 8.51 -30.93
CA THR A 238 11.38 8.61 -31.90
C THR A 238 12.45 9.60 -31.49
N LYS A 239 12.06 10.83 -31.10
CA LYS A 239 13.00 11.87 -30.66
C LYS A 239 13.86 11.43 -29.47
N LEU A 240 13.26 10.77 -28.48
CA LEU A 240 13.98 10.30 -27.29
C LEU A 240 14.94 9.17 -27.64
N LYS A 241 14.50 8.21 -28.46
CA LYS A 241 15.35 7.11 -28.95
C LYS A 241 16.55 7.64 -29.73
N VAL A 242 16.33 8.60 -30.62
CA VAL A 242 17.40 9.23 -31.41
C VAL A 242 18.43 9.89 -30.48
N LEU A 243 18.01 10.69 -29.50
CA LEU A 243 18.94 11.32 -28.55
C LEU A 243 19.75 10.30 -27.72
N MET A 244 19.11 9.23 -27.24
CA MET A 244 19.80 8.16 -26.52
C MET A 244 20.80 7.43 -27.42
N LEU A 245 20.42 7.09 -28.65
CA LEU A 245 21.31 6.42 -29.61
C LEU A 245 22.46 7.33 -30.06
N MET A 246 22.21 8.62 -30.25
CA MET A 246 23.26 9.62 -30.48
C MET A 246 24.23 9.69 -29.30
N SER A 247 23.72 9.68 -28.07
CA SER A 247 24.53 9.65 -26.86
C SER A 247 25.43 8.42 -26.81
N LEU A 248 24.87 7.22 -27.05
CA LEU A 248 25.63 5.96 -27.07
C LEU A 248 26.66 5.93 -28.21
N TYR A 249 26.30 6.41 -29.40
CA TYR A 249 27.23 6.55 -30.51
C TYR A 249 28.38 7.48 -30.17
N ASN A 250 28.08 8.65 -29.59
CA ASN A 250 29.10 9.58 -29.16
C ASN A 250 30.04 8.93 -28.13
N VAL A 251 29.52 8.23 -27.12
CA VAL A 251 30.33 7.46 -26.17
C VAL A 251 31.21 6.41 -26.87
N SER A 252 30.68 5.75 -27.90
CA SER A 252 31.38 4.72 -28.68
C SER A 252 32.59 5.23 -29.45
N ILE A 253 32.70 6.54 -29.71
CA ILE A 253 33.89 7.15 -30.33
C ILE A 253 35.14 6.96 -29.43
N ASN A 254 34.95 6.76 -28.12
CA ASN A 254 36.03 6.40 -27.20
C ASN A 254 36.10 4.89 -27.01
N VAL A 255 37.27 4.28 -27.22
CA VAL A 255 37.49 2.81 -27.09
C VAL A 255 37.03 2.26 -25.74
N LYS A 256 37.24 2.98 -24.63
CA LYS A 256 36.78 2.54 -23.30
C LYS A 256 35.25 2.54 -23.21
N GLY A 257 34.61 3.57 -23.78
CA GLY A 257 33.16 3.66 -23.88
C GLY A 257 32.57 2.58 -24.78
N LEU A 258 33.17 2.33 -25.95
CA LEU A 258 32.77 1.26 -26.85
C LEU A 258 32.90 -0.12 -26.20
N LYS A 259 34.03 -0.41 -25.54
CA LYS A 259 34.22 -1.65 -24.77
C LYS A 259 33.13 -1.79 -23.69
N TYR A 260 32.86 -0.73 -22.94
CA TYR A 260 31.83 -0.74 -21.90
C TYR A 260 30.43 -1.10 -22.45
N ILE A 261 29.97 -0.41 -23.51
CA ILE A 261 28.62 -0.63 -24.04
C ILE A 261 28.48 -1.98 -24.76
N SER A 262 29.51 -2.41 -25.50
CA SER A 262 29.45 -3.65 -26.30
C SER A 262 29.60 -4.91 -25.47
N GLU A 263 30.25 -4.85 -24.30
CA GLU A 263 30.34 -5.97 -23.36
C GLU A 263 29.03 -6.18 -22.57
N SER A 264 28.05 -5.28 -22.71
CA SER A 264 26.72 -5.47 -22.12
C SER A 264 25.96 -6.60 -22.84
N PRO A 265 25.46 -7.63 -22.13
CA PRO A 265 24.85 -8.81 -22.75
C PRO A 265 23.56 -8.51 -23.53
N GLY A 266 22.93 -7.36 -23.29
CA GLY A 266 21.74 -6.92 -24.01
C GLY A 266 22.04 -6.09 -25.26
N PHE A 267 23.30 -5.74 -25.52
CA PHE A 267 23.68 -4.75 -26.53
C PHE A 267 23.33 -5.18 -27.95
N PHE A 268 23.84 -6.31 -28.45
CA PHE A 268 23.54 -6.77 -29.80
C PHE A 268 22.06 -7.11 -30.00
N PRO A 269 21.38 -7.85 -29.09
CA PRO A 269 19.94 -8.06 -29.18
C PRO A 269 19.15 -6.74 -29.32
N LEU A 270 19.54 -5.71 -28.57
CA LEU A 270 18.95 -4.37 -28.67
C LEU A 270 19.15 -3.75 -30.05
N LEU A 271 20.36 -3.81 -30.62
CA LEU A 271 20.63 -3.28 -31.96
C LEU A 271 19.78 -4.01 -33.02
N TRP A 272 19.73 -5.34 -32.98
CA TRP A 272 18.93 -6.13 -33.91
C TRP A 272 17.45 -5.78 -33.83
N TRP A 273 16.96 -5.60 -32.62
CA TRP A 273 15.58 -5.20 -32.39
C TRP A 273 15.31 -3.79 -32.95
N LEU A 274 16.17 -2.81 -32.66
CA LEU A 274 16.03 -1.42 -33.15
C LEU A 274 16.22 -1.26 -34.66
N LEU A 275 16.96 -2.14 -35.35
CA LEU A 275 17.03 -2.14 -36.82
C LEU A 275 15.68 -2.37 -37.50
N ASN A 276 14.70 -2.93 -36.77
CA ASN A 276 13.34 -3.12 -37.24
C ASN A 276 12.44 -1.91 -36.97
N ASP A 277 12.95 -0.84 -36.35
CA ASP A 277 12.16 0.38 -36.15
C ASP A 277 11.75 0.97 -37.52
N PRO A 278 10.49 1.41 -37.68
CA PRO A 278 10.04 2.03 -38.92
C PRO A 278 10.73 3.36 -39.21
N ASP A 279 11.28 4.03 -38.18
CA ASP A 279 11.94 5.31 -38.34
C ASP A 279 13.37 5.15 -38.91
N PRO A 280 13.70 5.83 -40.04
CA PRO A 280 15.00 5.70 -40.68
C PRO A 280 16.14 6.32 -39.88
N GLU A 281 15.88 7.33 -39.04
CA GLU A 281 16.90 7.99 -38.23
C GLU A 281 17.35 7.10 -37.07
N ILE A 282 16.43 6.36 -36.45
CA ILE A 282 16.75 5.31 -35.49
C ILE A 282 17.65 4.26 -36.14
N CYS A 283 17.23 3.73 -37.30
CA CYS A 283 18.04 2.74 -38.04
C CYS A 283 19.44 3.27 -38.37
N LEU A 284 19.55 4.54 -38.77
CA LEU A 284 20.83 5.17 -39.08
C LEU A 284 21.77 5.17 -37.87
N HIS A 285 21.30 5.58 -36.70
CA HIS A 285 22.13 5.60 -35.49
C HIS A 285 22.50 4.19 -35.00
N VAL A 286 21.61 3.21 -35.16
CA VAL A 286 21.92 1.81 -34.86
C VAL A 286 23.04 1.29 -35.77
N LEU A 287 22.98 1.58 -37.07
CA LEU A 287 24.06 1.20 -38.00
C LEU A 287 25.37 1.90 -37.68
N ARG A 288 25.35 3.19 -37.27
CA ARG A 288 26.57 3.90 -36.84
C ARG A 288 27.21 3.24 -35.62
N LEU A 289 26.38 2.83 -34.65
CA LEU A 289 26.83 2.16 -33.44
C LEU A 289 27.38 0.76 -33.71
N LEU A 290 26.77 0.03 -34.65
CA LEU A 290 27.28 -1.26 -35.12
C LEU A 290 28.60 -1.09 -35.89
N GLN A 291 28.71 -0.06 -36.74
CA GLN A 291 29.93 0.22 -37.47
C GLN A 291 31.09 0.57 -36.52
N SER A 292 30.85 1.29 -35.44
CA SER A 292 31.92 1.58 -34.46
C SER A 292 32.46 0.32 -33.78
N VAL A 293 31.62 -0.70 -33.56
CA VAL A 293 32.07 -2.02 -33.09
C VAL A 293 32.94 -2.72 -34.14
N ILE A 294 32.52 -2.70 -35.40
CA ILE A 294 33.22 -3.40 -36.49
C ILE A 294 34.57 -2.74 -36.80
N LEU A 295 34.67 -1.42 -36.71
CA LEU A 295 35.90 -0.71 -37.02
C LEU A 295 36.94 -0.76 -35.89
N GLU A 296 36.58 -1.24 -34.69
CA GLU A 296 37.51 -1.35 -33.55
C GLU A 296 37.98 -2.81 -33.36
N PRO A 297 39.23 -3.17 -33.73
CA PRO A 297 39.69 -4.56 -33.81
C PRO A 297 39.56 -5.34 -32.50
N ASP A 298 39.87 -4.71 -31.36
CA ASP A 298 39.81 -5.33 -30.04
C ASP A 298 38.38 -5.74 -29.67
N VAL A 299 37.41 -4.89 -30.02
CA VAL A 299 35.99 -5.09 -29.69
C VAL A 299 35.38 -6.08 -30.67
N LEU A 300 35.73 -5.94 -31.95
CA LEU A 300 35.31 -6.86 -32.99
C LEU A 300 35.76 -8.29 -32.70
N THR A 301 37.02 -8.51 -32.32
CA THR A 301 37.54 -9.86 -32.04
C THR A 301 36.71 -10.59 -30.98
N LYS A 302 36.25 -9.87 -29.96
CA LYS A 302 35.38 -10.42 -28.90
C LYS A 302 33.93 -10.64 -29.37
N SER A 303 33.44 -9.73 -30.20
CA SER A 303 32.03 -9.68 -30.63
C SER A 303 31.74 -10.47 -31.91
N ALA A 304 32.77 -10.86 -32.65
CA ALA A 304 32.66 -11.51 -33.96
C ALA A 304 31.79 -12.77 -33.96
N PRO A 305 31.85 -13.68 -32.96
CA PRO A 305 30.95 -14.83 -32.91
C PRO A 305 29.48 -14.42 -32.85
N GLU A 306 29.14 -13.46 -31.98
CA GLU A 306 27.76 -12.99 -31.81
C GLU A 306 27.24 -12.25 -33.05
N ILE A 307 28.08 -11.40 -33.65
CA ILE A 307 27.75 -10.70 -34.89
C ILE A 307 27.52 -11.73 -36.00
N ARG A 308 28.43 -12.68 -36.21
CA ARG A 308 28.29 -13.69 -37.27
C ARG A 308 27.02 -14.54 -37.12
N ASP A 309 26.68 -14.91 -35.89
CA ASP A 309 25.61 -15.88 -35.64
C ASP A 309 24.21 -15.22 -35.58
N SER A 310 24.11 -13.92 -35.24
CA SER A 310 22.83 -13.25 -34.97
C SER A 310 22.53 -11.98 -35.79
N LEU A 311 23.50 -11.46 -36.55
CA LEU A 311 23.33 -10.24 -37.36
C LEU A 311 22.19 -10.41 -38.39
N PRO A 312 21.18 -9.53 -38.40
CA PRO A 312 20.10 -9.57 -39.38
C PRO A 312 20.55 -9.00 -40.74
N LEU A 313 21.48 -9.69 -41.42
CA LEU A 313 21.99 -9.33 -42.75
C LEU A 313 20.88 -9.02 -43.78
N PRO A 314 19.75 -9.77 -43.86
CA PRO A 314 18.67 -9.44 -44.78
C PRO A 314 18.07 -8.05 -44.54
N ARG A 315 18.00 -7.62 -43.28
CA ARG A 315 17.50 -6.29 -42.93
C ARG A 315 18.50 -5.20 -43.36
N ILE A 316 19.79 -5.39 -43.14
CA ILE A 316 20.83 -4.43 -43.57
C ILE A 316 20.84 -4.29 -45.10
N HIS A 317 20.73 -5.40 -45.84
CA HIS A 317 20.57 -5.37 -47.31
C HIS A 317 19.29 -4.64 -47.78
N MET A 318 18.23 -4.65 -46.98
CA MET A 318 17.04 -3.85 -47.27
C MET A 318 17.31 -2.36 -47.04
N LEU A 319 18.01 -2.01 -45.96
CA LEU A 319 18.40 -0.63 -45.64
C LEU A 319 19.38 -0.06 -46.68
N SER A 320 20.26 -0.88 -47.27
CA SER A 320 21.17 -0.48 -48.37
C SER A 320 20.45 -0.16 -49.69
N LYS A 321 19.13 -0.32 -49.72
CA LYS A 321 18.21 0.06 -50.81
C LYS A 321 17.17 1.10 -50.34
N SER A 322 17.34 1.67 -49.16
CA SER A 322 16.45 2.70 -48.60
C SER A 322 16.39 3.93 -49.50
N ARG A 323 15.28 4.67 -49.39
CA ARG A 323 15.11 5.99 -50.02
C ARG A 323 15.86 7.10 -49.27
N ASN A 324 16.16 6.89 -47.98
CA ASN A 324 17.00 7.80 -47.21
C ASN A 324 18.46 7.62 -47.66
N ALA A 325 19.07 8.67 -48.20
CA ALA A 325 20.39 8.62 -48.80
C ALA A 325 21.50 8.28 -47.80
N ASP A 326 21.51 8.93 -46.63
CA ASP A 326 22.52 8.70 -45.59
C ASP A 326 22.45 7.27 -45.05
N LEU A 327 21.23 6.78 -44.79
CA LEU A 327 21.01 5.41 -44.35
C LEU A 327 21.42 4.39 -45.40
N GLN A 328 21.13 4.69 -46.68
CA GLN A 328 21.53 3.84 -47.79
C GLN A 328 23.06 3.75 -47.92
N ILE A 329 23.76 4.88 -47.84
CA ILE A 329 25.22 4.95 -47.93
C ILE A 329 25.84 4.16 -46.78
N LEU A 330 25.45 4.46 -45.54
CA LEU A 330 26.00 3.81 -44.36
C LEU A 330 25.76 2.29 -44.36
N ALA A 331 24.58 1.85 -44.77
CA ALA A 331 24.29 0.42 -44.88
C ALA A 331 25.14 -0.29 -45.95
N ARG A 332 25.54 0.41 -47.03
CA ARG A 332 26.45 -0.17 -48.05
C ARG A 332 27.88 -0.23 -47.54
N GLU A 333 28.36 0.83 -46.92
CA GLU A 333 29.69 0.87 -46.30
C GLU A 333 29.82 -0.25 -45.25
N LEU A 334 28.83 -0.39 -44.37
CA LEU A 334 28.81 -1.47 -43.38
C LEU A 334 28.85 -2.87 -44.02
N LEU A 335 28.15 -3.09 -45.13
CA LEU A 335 28.19 -4.37 -45.85
C LEU A 335 29.54 -4.62 -46.53
N GLU A 336 30.31 -3.57 -46.83
CA GLU A 336 31.68 -3.70 -47.32
C GLU A 336 32.63 -4.03 -46.17
N ASP A 337 32.50 -3.34 -45.03
CA ASP A 337 33.27 -3.59 -43.80
C ASP A 337 33.08 -5.05 -43.32
N LEU A 338 31.85 -5.57 -43.38
CA LEU A 338 31.53 -6.95 -43.00
C LEU A 338 32.15 -8.01 -43.93
N LYS A 339 32.39 -7.69 -45.20
CA LYS A 339 33.07 -8.65 -46.12
C LYS A 339 34.54 -8.81 -45.79
N ILE A 340 35.17 -7.73 -45.31
CA ILE A 340 36.57 -7.77 -44.85
C ILE A 340 36.67 -8.75 -43.68
N LEU A 341 35.69 -8.72 -42.78
CA LEU A 341 35.52 -9.65 -41.65
C LEU A 341 35.40 -11.12 -42.06
N GLU A 342 34.74 -11.43 -43.17
CA GLU A 342 34.66 -12.78 -43.74
C GLU A 342 35.97 -13.24 -44.43
N SER A 343 36.89 -12.30 -44.69
CA SER A 343 38.17 -12.56 -45.39
C SER A 343 39.41 -12.54 -44.48
N GLU A 344 39.32 -11.97 -43.29
CA GLU A 344 40.42 -11.82 -42.32
C GLU A 344 40.37 -12.81 -41.13
N ILE A 345 39.40 -13.74 -41.14
CA ILE A 345 39.26 -14.89 -40.24
C ILE A 345 39.17 -16.15 -41.10
#